data_AF-A0A937S7M7-F1
#
_entry.id   AF-A0A937S7M7-F1
#
_cell.length_a   1.000
_cell.length_b   1.000
_cell.length_c   1.000
_cell.angle_alpha   90.00
_cell.angle_beta   90.00
_cell.angle_gamma   90.00
#
_symmetry.space_group_name_H-M   'P 1'
#
loop_
_entity.id
_entity.type
_entity.pdbx_description
1 polymer ?
#
loop_
_entity_poly.entity_id
_entity_poly.type
_entity_poly.pdbx_seq_one_letter_code
_entity_poly.pdbx_strand_id
1 'polypeptide(L)'
;MLFCQGLAAAAALNYEQAVAYYDQVLNQQADCYEVWYERGLALEGRGDYIEAISSYDRALSLRPKDSSACEIWHERGNAFHYGLGDYTQALSCYDQALKLVPDHEQVWHNRGSLLFYGMSLPEEAIACYDRTLAINPDYELCWRNRGNALAELRCYDAAIASYDRALALKPGDPVCWEARNLAVGKSGRPYHQPTTSPIFTMGYGDQTFVEGDTDSNVVFASAHGGNGETPRTLSRHPLLVIEDDWGRREILLERDRYSVGRDLKSDICLHSRFVSRQHAVLERLNPDNETVAYQITDGDFSGTPSTNGLIINGRKCRSTELQSEDVIVFGPKVQAVFKMVPAGLKNF
;
A
#
# COMPACT_ATOMS: atom_id res chain seq x y z
N MET A 1 -30.12 -34.33 -18.66
CA MET A 1 -29.23 -35.29 -17.96
C MET A 1 -27.78 -35.06 -18.37
N LEU A 2 -27.38 -35.36 -19.62
CA LEU A 2 -26.01 -35.18 -20.12
C LEU A 2 -25.40 -33.80 -19.81
N PHE A 3 -26.11 -32.69 -20.06
CA PHE A 3 -25.61 -31.35 -19.72
C PHE A 3 -25.24 -31.20 -18.23
N CYS A 4 -26.09 -31.68 -17.33
CA CYS A 4 -25.83 -31.69 -15.88
C CYS A 4 -24.63 -32.59 -15.49
N GLN A 5 -24.37 -33.65 -16.27
CA GLN A 5 -23.20 -34.51 -16.08
C GLN A 5 -21.91 -33.83 -16.60
N GLY A 6 -22.01 -33.03 -17.66
CA GLY A 6 -20.96 -32.13 -18.11
C GLY A 6 -20.59 -31.09 -17.05
N LEU A 7 -21.59 -30.36 -16.53
CA LEU A 7 -21.41 -29.38 -15.44
C LEU A 7 -20.78 -30.03 -14.19
N ALA A 8 -21.25 -31.23 -13.79
CA ALA A 8 -20.69 -31.95 -12.66
C ALA A 8 -19.24 -32.44 -12.90
N ALA A 9 -18.90 -32.82 -14.14
CA ALA A 9 -17.53 -33.18 -14.51
C ALA A 9 -16.60 -31.96 -14.54
N ALA A 10 -17.07 -30.81 -15.05
CA ALA A 10 -16.33 -29.55 -15.04
C ALA A 10 -16.07 -29.05 -13.60
N ALA A 11 -17.09 -29.10 -12.73
CA ALA A 11 -16.95 -28.78 -11.31
C ALA A 11 -16.01 -29.76 -10.55
N ALA A 12 -15.82 -30.98 -11.06
CA ALA A 12 -14.83 -31.94 -10.59
C ALA A 12 -13.45 -31.82 -11.28
N LEU A 13 -13.22 -30.76 -12.06
CA LEU A 13 -12.02 -30.49 -12.87
C LEU A 13 -11.70 -31.57 -13.92
N ASN A 14 -12.65 -32.47 -14.22
CA ASN A 14 -12.53 -33.50 -15.25
C ASN A 14 -13.02 -32.95 -16.60
N TYR A 15 -12.25 -32.02 -17.13
CA TYR A 15 -12.59 -31.27 -18.34
C TYR A 15 -12.75 -32.13 -19.58
N GLU A 16 -11.96 -33.20 -19.73
CA GLU A 16 -12.08 -34.13 -20.86
C GLU A 16 -13.47 -34.81 -20.87
N GLN A 17 -13.92 -35.32 -19.73
CA GLN A 17 -15.25 -35.93 -19.61
C GLN A 17 -16.37 -34.89 -19.71
N ALA A 18 -16.14 -33.64 -19.25
CA ALA A 18 -17.09 -32.54 -19.40
C ALA A 18 -17.33 -32.21 -20.89
N VAL A 19 -16.25 -31.97 -21.65
CA VAL A 19 -16.31 -31.73 -23.10
C VAL A 19 -16.97 -32.90 -23.82
N ALA A 20 -16.65 -34.15 -23.47
CA ALA A 20 -17.28 -35.33 -24.07
C ALA A 20 -18.80 -35.43 -23.80
N TYR A 21 -19.29 -34.95 -22.65
CA TYR A 21 -20.74 -34.83 -22.38
C TYR A 21 -21.37 -33.66 -23.14
N TYR A 22 -20.70 -32.51 -23.25
CA TYR A 22 -21.18 -31.37 -24.03
C TYR A 22 -21.25 -31.69 -25.53
N ASP A 23 -20.25 -32.35 -26.09
CA ASP A 23 -20.27 -32.83 -27.48
C ASP A 23 -21.45 -33.80 -27.73
N GLN A 24 -21.77 -34.68 -26.78
CA GLN A 24 -22.97 -35.55 -26.89
C GLN A 24 -24.29 -34.78 -26.88
N VAL A 25 -24.37 -33.65 -26.15
CA VAL A 25 -25.55 -32.76 -26.19
C VAL A 25 -25.61 -32.00 -27.51
N LEU A 26 -24.50 -31.43 -27.98
CA LEU A 26 -24.43 -30.64 -29.21
C LEU A 26 -24.69 -31.46 -30.48
N ASN A 27 -24.32 -32.76 -30.47
CA ASN A 27 -24.68 -33.71 -31.52
C ASN A 27 -26.18 -34.02 -31.59
N GLN A 28 -26.94 -33.77 -30.51
CA GLN A 28 -28.41 -33.89 -30.49
C GLN A 28 -29.09 -32.54 -30.76
N GLN A 29 -28.54 -31.45 -30.22
CA GLN A 29 -29.08 -30.10 -30.34
C GLN A 29 -27.93 -29.05 -30.41
N ALA A 30 -27.63 -28.60 -31.63
CA ALA A 30 -26.49 -27.71 -31.92
C ALA A 30 -26.78 -26.20 -31.75
N ASP A 31 -27.98 -25.81 -31.33
CA ASP A 31 -28.45 -24.42 -31.19
C ASP A 31 -28.57 -23.92 -29.73
N CYS A 32 -28.17 -24.73 -28.74
CA CYS A 32 -28.07 -24.33 -27.34
C CYS A 32 -26.74 -23.61 -27.07
N TYR A 33 -26.78 -22.29 -26.89
CA TYR A 33 -25.57 -21.47 -26.68
C TYR A 33 -24.93 -21.73 -25.30
N GLU A 34 -25.71 -22.13 -24.29
CA GLU A 34 -25.23 -22.45 -22.94
C GLU A 34 -24.20 -23.58 -23.00
N VAL A 35 -24.52 -24.65 -23.75
CA VAL A 35 -23.62 -25.81 -23.89
C VAL A 35 -22.36 -25.44 -24.67
N TRP A 36 -22.45 -24.52 -25.66
CA TRP A 36 -21.27 -24.00 -26.36
C TRP A 36 -20.38 -23.13 -25.46
N TYR A 37 -20.96 -22.35 -24.54
CA TYR A 37 -20.23 -21.55 -23.56
C TYR A 37 -19.54 -22.41 -22.50
N GLU A 38 -20.28 -23.34 -21.88
CA GLU A 38 -19.76 -24.29 -20.88
C GLU A 38 -18.69 -25.24 -21.46
N ARG A 39 -18.81 -25.58 -22.74
CA ARG A 39 -17.77 -26.29 -23.49
C ARG A 39 -16.51 -25.44 -23.66
N GLY A 40 -16.66 -24.14 -23.92
CA GLY A 40 -15.53 -23.20 -23.97
C GLY A 40 -14.78 -23.15 -22.65
N LEU A 41 -15.49 -22.94 -21.54
CA LEU A 41 -14.92 -22.92 -20.18
C LEU A 41 -14.15 -24.21 -19.85
N ALA A 42 -14.73 -25.37 -20.17
CA ALA A 42 -14.05 -26.66 -19.97
C ALA A 42 -12.80 -26.83 -20.85
N LEU A 43 -12.80 -26.30 -22.07
CA LEU A 43 -11.63 -26.34 -22.96
C LEU A 43 -10.52 -25.40 -22.48
N GLU A 44 -10.83 -24.21 -21.97
CA GLU A 44 -9.83 -23.36 -21.30
C GLU A 44 -9.25 -24.02 -20.06
N GLY A 45 -10.08 -24.68 -19.25
CA GLY A 45 -9.63 -25.49 -18.11
C GLY A 45 -8.67 -26.62 -18.50
N ARG A 46 -8.75 -27.12 -19.74
CA ARG A 46 -7.82 -28.10 -20.32
C ARG A 46 -6.62 -27.47 -21.04
N GLY A 47 -6.66 -26.18 -21.34
CA GLY A 47 -5.64 -25.43 -22.10
C GLY A 47 -5.85 -25.35 -23.62
N ASP A 48 -7.00 -25.81 -24.13
CA ASP A 48 -7.31 -25.85 -25.57
C ASP A 48 -7.98 -24.55 -26.03
N TYR A 49 -7.25 -23.44 -25.94
CA TYR A 49 -7.82 -22.09 -26.12
C TYR A 49 -8.41 -21.85 -27.53
N ILE A 50 -7.89 -22.51 -28.58
CA ILE A 50 -8.40 -22.34 -29.96
C ILE A 50 -9.80 -22.96 -30.10
N GLU A 51 -9.98 -24.17 -29.60
CA GLU A 51 -11.25 -24.88 -29.54
C GLU A 51 -12.23 -24.20 -28.56
N ALA A 52 -11.72 -23.60 -27.48
CA ALA A 52 -12.52 -22.78 -26.56
C ALA A 52 -13.08 -21.53 -27.26
N ILE A 53 -12.22 -20.73 -27.91
CA ILE A 53 -12.60 -19.56 -28.71
C ILE A 53 -13.59 -19.96 -29.81
N SER A 54 -13.38 -21.10 -30.48
CA SER A 54 -14.30 -21.63 -31.49
C SER A 54 -15.68 -21.96 -30.90
N SER A 55 -15.72 -22.42 -29.64
CA SER A 55 -16.96 -22.70 -28.90
C SER A 55 -17.65 -21.40 -28.47
N TYR A 56 -16.89 -20.40 -28.00
CA TYR A 56 -17.42 -19.06 -27.69
C TYR A 56 -17.94 -18.31 -28.92
N ASP A 57 -17.25 -18.37 -30.06
CA ASP A 57 -17.73 -17.83 -31.34
C ASP A 57 -19.04 -18.49 -31.76
N ARG A 58 -19.18 -19.81 -31.52
CA ARG A 58 -20.43 -20.51 -31.78
C ARG A 58 -21.55 -20.10 -30.82
N ALA A 59 -21.27 -19.93 -29.52
CA ALA A 59 -22.23 -19.42 -28.55
C ALA A 59 -22.69 -17.99 -28.89
N LEU A 60 -21.76 -17.09 -29.23
CA LEU A 60 -22.05 -15.72 -29.68
C LEU A 60 -22.88 -15.70 -30.96
N SER A 61 -22.62 -16.61 -31.92
CA SER A 61 -23.43 -16.72 -33.15
C SER A 61 -24.89 -17.11 -32.91
N LEU A 62 -25.22 -17.63 -31.72
CA LEU A 62 -26.56 -18.05 -31.30
C LEU A 62 -27.24 -17.03 -30.36
N ARG A 63 -26.52 -16.02 -29.84
CA ARG A 63 -27.01 -15.02 -28.86
C ARG A 63 -27.04 -13.59 -29.46
N PRO A 64 -28.18 -13.08 -29.93
CA PRO A 64 -28.20 -11.95 -30.87
C PRO A 64 -28.09 -10.52 -30.29
N LYS A 65 -28.16 -10.34 -28.95
CA LYS A 65 -27.81 -9.15 -28.12
C LYS A 65 -28.54 -9.24 -26.77
N ASP A 66 -27.84 -9.67 -25.72
CA ASP A 66 -28.38 -9.70 -24.34
C ASP A 66 -27.20 -9.68 -23.34
N SER A 67 -27.45 -9.39 -22.07
CA SER A 67 -26.39 -9.25 -21.05
C SER A 67 -25.54 -10.51 -20.89
N SER A 68 -26.09 -11.71 -21.10
CA SER A 68 -25.33 -12.98 -21.05
C SER A 68 -24.23 -13.08 -22.12
N ALA A 69 -24.29 -12.29 -23.20
CA ALA A 69 -23.20 -12.24 -24.17
C ALA A 69 -21.98 -11.45 -23.65
N CYS A 70 -22.13 -10.66 -22.58
CA CYS A 70 -21.00 -9.98 -21.93
C CYS A 70 -20.01 -10.97 -21.32
N GLU A 71 -20.52 -12.00 -20.62
CA GLU A 71 -19.71 -13.09 -20.04
C GLU A 71 -18.98 -13.86 -21.14
N ILE A 72 -19.67 -14.23 -22.22
CA ILE A 72 -19.06 -14.96 -23.35
C ILE A 72 -17.98 -14.11 -24.04
N TRP A 73 -18.18 -12.79 -24.20
CA TRP A 73 -17.14 -11.89 -24.70
C TRP A 73 -15.98 -11.71 -23.71
N HIS A 74 -16.23 -11.69 -22.40
CA HIS A 74 -15.20 -11.58 -21.37
C HIS A 74 -14.30 -12.81 -21.35
N GLU A 75 -14.86 -14.02 -21.34
CA GLU A 75 -14.07 -15.26 -21.32
C GLU A 75 -13.38 -15.52 -22.66
N ARG A 76 -14.02 -15.23 -23.81
CA ARG A 76 -13.32 -15.17 -25.11
C ARG A 76 -12.12 -14.21 -25.07
N GLY A 77 -12.27 -13.07 -24.39
CA GLY A 77 -11.17 -12.12 -24.16
C GLY A 77 -10.05 -12.70 -23.28
N ASN A 78 -10.41 -13.44 -22.23
CA ASN A 78 -9.46 -14.13 -21.35
C ASN A 78 -8.68 -15.23 -22.11
N ALA A 79 -9.34 -16.00 -22.97
CA ALA A 79 -8.71 -17.00 -23.84
C ALA A 79 -7.63 -16.38 -24.75
N PHE A 80 -7.94 -15.25 -25.40
CA PHE A 80 -6.96 -14.52 -26.21
C PHE A 80 -5.85 -13.87 -25.37
N HIS A 81 -6.16 -13.34 -24.19
CA HIS A 81 -5.22 -12.66 -23.31
C HIS A 81 -4.21 -13.62 -22.67
N TYR A 82 -4.70 -14.61 -21.93
CA TYR A 82 -3.89 -15.48 -21.08
C TYR A 82 -3.48 -16.79 -21.78
N GLY A 83 -4.29 -17.25 -22.73
CA GLY A 83 -4.06 -18.50 -23.46
C GLY A 83 -3.22 -18.34 -24.72
N LEU A 84 -3.60 -17.41 -25.61
CA LEU A 84 -2.95 -17.22 -26.92
C LEU A 84 -1.99 -16.02 -27.00
N GLY A 85 -2.08 -15.05 -26.09
CA GLY A 85 -1.29 -13.81 -26.15
C GLY A 85 -1.67 -12.83 -27.27
N ASP A 86 -2.81 -13.02 -27.94
CA ASP A 86 -3.33 -12.04 -28.92
C ASP A 86 -4.04 -10.91 -28.18
N TYR A 87 -3.25 -9.94 -27.74
CA TYR A 87 -3.75 -8.79 -27.01
C TYR A 87 -4.67 -7.89 -27.85
N THR A 88 -4.63 -7.97 -29.18
CA THR A 88 -5.51 -7.18 -30.07
C THR A 88 -6.92 -7.77 -30.09
N GLN A 89 -7.03 -9.09 -30.21
CA GLN A 89 -8.33 -9.78 -30.11
C GLN A 89 -8.87 -9.72 -28.68
N ALA A 90 -8.03 -9.87 -27.66
CA ALA A 90 -8.44 -9.73 -26.26
C ALA A 90 -9.06 -8.35 -25.98
N LEU A 91 -8.39 -7.26 -26.40
CA LEU A 91 -8.89 -5.90 -26.21
C LEU A 91 -10.23 -5.68 -26.93
N SER A 92 -10.34 -6.19 -28.17
CA SER A 92 -11.58 -6.15 -28.95
C SER A 92 -12.74 -6.88 -28.22
N CYS A 93 -12.46 -8.02 -27.60
CA CYS A 93 -13.45 -8.80 -26.84
C CYS A 93 -13.92 -8.04 -25.58
N TYR A 94 -12.99 -7.52 -24.78
CA TYR A 94 -13.34 -6.70 -23.60
C TYR A 94 -14.11 -5.43 -24.01
N ASP A 95 -13.78 -4.83 -25.16
CA ASP A 95 -14.53 -3.72 -25.74
C ASP A 95 -15.94 -4.10 -26.23
N GLN A 96 -16.24 -5.36 -26.55
CA GLN A 96 -17.63 -5.78 -26.82
C GLN A 96 -18.39 -6.07 -25.53
N ALA A 97 -17.75 -6.70 -24.54
CA ALA A 97 -18.32 -6.93 -23.22
C ALA A 97 -18.76 -5.60 -22.55
N LEU A 98 -17.87 -4.59 -22.52
CA LEU A 98 -18.18 -3.27 -21.94
C LEU A 98 -19.22 -2.45 -22.74
N LYS A 99 -19.51 -2.79 -24.00
CA LYS A 99 -20.65 -2.20 -24.74
C LYS A 99 -21.99 -2.81 -24.33
N LEU A 100 -21.99 -4.02 -23.76
CA LEU A 100 -23.19 -4.70 -23.27
C LEU A 100 -23.43 -4.40 -21.78
N VAL A 101 -22.37 -4.37 -20.97
CA VAL A 101 -22.42 -4.02 -19.53
C VAL A 101 -21.31 -3.00 -19.22
N PRO A 102 -21.59 -1.68 -19.31
CA PRO A 102 -20.59 -0.64 -19.12
C PRO A 102 -19.94 -0.60 -17.73
N ASP A 103 -20.64 -1.08 -16.70
CA ASP A 103 -20.18 -1.07 -15.31
C ASP A 103 -19.66 -2.46 -14.85
N HIS A 104 -19.19 -3.31 -15.78
CA HIS A 104 -18.63 -4.62 -15.44
C HIS A 104 -17.21 -4.51 -14.87
N GLU A 105 -17.11 -4.47 -13.56
CA GLU A 105 -15.89 -4.32 -12.75
C GLU A 105 -14.72 -5.23 -13.20
N GLN A 106 -14.93 -6.54 -13.26
CA GLN A 106 -13.89 -7.51 -13.62
C GLN A 106 -13.39 -7.35 -15.08
N VAL A 107 -14.27 -6.93 -16.01
CA VAL A 107 -13.86 -6.67 -17.40
C VAL A 107 -13.00 -5.41 -17.48
N TRP A 108 -13.35 -4.34 -16.76
CA TRP A 108 -12.46 -3.17 -16.63
C TRP A 108 -11.11 -3.53 -16.03
N HIS A 109 -11.08 -4.39 -15.00
CA HIS A 109 -9.83 -4.85 -14.38
C HIS A 109 -8.96 -5.65 -15.37
N ASN A 110 -9.55 -6.63 -16.07
CA ASN A 110 -8.83 -7.47 -17.04
C ASN A 110 -8.37 -6.65 -18.26
N ARG A 111 -9.17 -5.68 -18.71
CA ARG A 111 -8.79 -4.71 -19.77
C ARG A 111 -7.63 -3.81 -19.34
N GLY A 112 -7.64 -3.31 -18.10
CA GLY A 112 -6.51 -2.56 -17.55
C GLY A 112 -5.24 -3.40 -17.43
N SER A 113 -5.39 -4.65 -16.99
CA SER A 113 -4.30 -5.62 -16.88
C SER A 113 -3.67 -5.93 -18.25
N LEU A 114 -4.51 -6.14 -19.27
CA LEU A 114 -4.09 -6.34 -20.66
C LEU A 114 -3.30 -5.14 -21.21
N LEU A 115 -3.84 -3.93 -21.03
CA LEU A 115 -3.20 -2.70 -21.50
C LEU A 115 -1.84 -2.49 -20.83
N PHE A 116 -1.75 -2.69 -19.52
CA PHE A 116 -0.50 -2.51 -18.78
C PHE A 116 0.53 -3.61 -19.08
N TYR A 117 0.19 -4.88 -18.84
CA TYR A 117 1.14 -5.99 -18.87
C TYR A 117 1.36 -6.57 -20.28
N GLY A 118 0.32 -6.59 -21.12
CA GLY A 118 0.41 -7.10 -22.49
C GLY A 118 0.83 -6.04 -23.51
N MET A 119 0.28 -4.82 -23.41
CA MET A 119 0.47 -3.78 -24.44
C MET A 119 1.44 -2.65 -24.04
N SER A 120 1.91 -2.59 -22.78
CA SER A 120 2.75 -1.51 -22.26
C SER A 120 2.13 -0.11 -22.38
N LEU A 121 0.81 -0.01 -22.14
CA LEU A 121 0.00 1.22 -22.18
C LEU A 121 -0.50 1.60 -20.77
N PRO A 122 0.35 2.19 -19.91
CA PRO A 122 0.01 2.44 -18.51
C PRO A 122 -1.04 3.55 -18.31
N GLU A 123 -1.07 4.61 -19.12
CA GLU A 123 -2.11 5.66 -19.04
C GLU A 123 -3.52 5.10 -19.25
N GLU A 124 -3.73 4.34 -20.33
CA GLU A 124 -5.01 3.70 -20.63
C GLU A 124 -5.37 2.62 -19.61
N ALA A 125 -4.37 1.93 -19.05
CA ALA A 125 -4.58 0.98 -17.96
C ALA A 125 -5.05 1.68 -16.66
N ILE A 126 -4.44 2.81 -16.29
CA ILE A 126 -4.88 3.63 -15.14
C ILE A 126 -6.33 4.08 -15.33
N ALA A 127 -6.71 4.52 -16.54
CA ALA A 127 -8.10 4.88 -16.83
C ALA A 127 -9.07 3.69 -16.65
N CYS A 128 -8.66 2.46 -17.00
CA CYS A 128 -9.44 1.26 -16.74
C CYS A 128 -9.53 0.95 -15.24
N TYR A 129 -8.42 1.01 -14.50
CA TYR A 129 -8.40 0.78 -13.05
C TYR A 129 -9.20 1.84 -12.28
N ASP A 130 -9.19 3.10 -12.72
CA ASP A 130 -10.04 4.17 -12.16
C ASP A 130 -11.53 3.90 -12.39
N ARG A 131 -11.90 3.21 -13.49
CA ARG A 131 -13.28 2.71 -13.68
C ARG A 131 -13.59 1.52 -12.77
N THR A 132 -12.72 0.52 -12.70
CA THR A 132 -12.85 -0.60 -11.75
C THR A 132 -13.08 -0.10 -10.32
N LEU A 133 -12.28 0.84 -9.85
CA LEU A 133 -12.34 1.37 -8.48
C LEU A 133 -13.47 2.37 -8.22
N ALA A 134 -14.05 2.96 -9.28
CA ALA A 134 -15.30 3.71 -9.17
C ALA A 134 -16.53 2.81 -8.99
N ILE A 135 -16.45 1.56 -9.46
CA ILE A 135 -17.50 0.53 -9.30
C ILE A 135 -17.30 -0.24 -7.99
N ASN A 136 -16.06 -0.69 -7.71
CA ASN A 136 -15.67 -1.40 -6.49
C ASN A 136 -14.46 -0.73 -5.80
N PRO A 137 -14.69 0.21 -4.87
CA PRO A 137 -13.62 0.92 -4.15
C PRO A 137 -12.72 0.05 -3.27
N ASP A 138 -13.11 -1.19 -3.00
CA ASP A 138 -12.43 -2.13 -2.10
C ASP A 138 -11.71 -3.27 -2.84
N TYR A 139 -11.57 -3.16 -4.18
CA TYR A 139 -10.80 -4.12 -4.98
C TYR A 139 -9.28 -3.94 -4.78
N GLU A 140 -8.74 -4.60 -3.76
CA GLU A 140 -7.32 -4.62 -3.36
C GLU A 140 -6.34 -4.78 -4.53
N LEU A 141 -6.52 -5.83 -5.33
CA LEU A 141 -5.65 -6.13 -6.47
C LEU A 141 -5.64 -4.99 -7.50
N CYS A 142 -6.79 -4.33 -7.71
CA CYS A 142 -6.88 -3.20 -8.63
C CYS A 142 -6.12 -1.97 -8.10
N TRP A 143 -6.22 -1.66 -6.80
CA TRP A 143 -5.38 -0.63 -6.17
C TRP A 143 -3.88 -0.91 -6.33
N ARG A 144 -3.47 -2.17 -6.20
CA ARG A 144 -2.07 -2.60 -6.38
C ARG A 144 -1.62 -2.46 -7.84
N ASN A 145 -2.43 -2.92 -8.80
CA ASN A 145 -2.12 -2.86 -10.23
C ASN A 145 -2.11 -1.42 -10.77
N ARG A 146 -3.00 -0.56 -10.26
CA ARG A 146 -2.97 0.90 -10.46
C ARG A 146 -1.69 1.53 -9.92
N GLY A 147 -1.26 1.10 -8.74
CA GLY A 147 0.03 1.51 -8.16
C GLY A 147 1.21 1.18 -9.08
N ASN A 148 1.23 -0.02 -9.65
CA ASN A 148 2.27 -0.46 -10.60
C ASN A 148 2.32 0.43 -11.85
N ALA A 149 1.17 0.69 -12.48
CA ALA A 149 1.11 1.55 -13.67
C ALA A 149 1.55 3.00 -13.38
N LEU A 150 1.17 3.56 -12.24
CA LEU A 150 1.63 4.87 -11.78
C LEU A 150 3.12 4.91 -11.45
N ALA A 151 3.71 3.78 -11.02
CA ALA A 151 5.14 3.69 -10.72
C ALA A 151 6.00 3.67 -12.00
N GLU A 152 5.53 3.03 -13.09
CA GLU A 152 6.21 3.07 -14.39
C GLU A 152 6.16 4.48 -15.02
N LEU A 153 5.02 5.17 -14.89
CA LEU A 153 4.90 6.61 -15.23
C LEU A 153 5.63 7.56 -14.28
N ARG A 154 6.35 7.02 -13.28
CA ARG A 154 7.11 7.78 -12.28
C ARG A 154 6.26 8.72 -11.42
N CYS A 155 4.94 8.54 -11.41
CA CYS A 155 3.99 9.24 -10.55
C CYS A 155 4.03 8.67 -9.12
N TYR A 156 5.22 8.59 -8.52
CA TYR A 156 5.49 7.77 -7.34
C TYR A 156 4.61 8.10 -6.14
N ASP A 157 4.27 9.37 -5.89
CA ASP A 157 3.36 9.74 -4.79
C ASP A 157 1.94 9.16 -4.98
N ALA A 158 1.44 9.13 -6.22
CA ALA A 158 0.14 8.53 -6.55
C ALA A 158 0.20 6.99 -6.57
N ALA A 159 1.35 6.42 -6.94
CA ALA A 159 1.61 4.99 -6.80
C ALA A 159 1.59 4.57 -5.32
N ILE A 160 2.35 5.26 -4.46
CA ILE A 160 2.39 5.06 -3.00
C ILE A 160 0.99 5.18 -2.40
N ALA A 161 0.21 6.20 -2.77
CA ALA A 161 -1.17 6.35 -2.30
C ALA A 161 -2.09 5.19 -2.73
N SER A 162 -1.85 4.59 -3.91
CA SER A 162 -2.61 3.43 -4.39
C SER A 162 -2.20 2.15 -3.63
N TYR A 163 -0.90 1.94 -3.39
CA TYR A 163 -0.41 0.84 -2.55
C TYR A 163 -0.84 0.98 -1.08
N ASP A 164 -0.87 2.20 -0.52
CA ASP A 164 -1.39 2.48 0.82
C ASP A 164 -2.88 2.07 0.93
N ARG A 165 -3.67 2.15 -0.15
CA ARG A 165 -5.06 1.67 -0.18
C ARG A 165 -5.15 0.14 -0.29
N ALA A 166 -4.33 -0.50 -1.14
CA ALA A 166 -4.26 -1.96 -1.22
C ALA A 166 -3.85 -2.59 0.12
N LEU A 167 -2.80 -2.07 0.77
CA LEU A 167 -2.36 -2.54 2.09
C LEU A 167 -3.37 -2.24 3.21
N ALA A 168 -4.18 -1.18 3.11
CA ALA A 168 -5.27 -0.94 4.06
C ALA A 168 -6.40 -2.00 3.95
N LEU A 169 -6.62 -2.54 2.76
CA LEU A 169 -7.57 -3.63 2.51
C LEU A 169 -7.00 -5.00 2.87
N LYS A 170 -5.67 -5.17 2.73
CA LYS A 170 -4.94 -6.41 2.99
C LYS A 170 -3.57 -6.14 3.61
N PRO A 171 -3.48 -5.99 4.95
CA PRO A 171 -2.26 -5.57 5.66
C PRO A 171 -1.07 -6.55 5.65
N GLY A 172 -1.09 -7.58 4.78
CA GLY A 172 -0.11 -8.64 4.72
C GLY A 172 0.24 -9.11 3.30
N ASP A 173 0.05 -8.28 2.27
CA ASP A 173 0.61 -8.56 0.94
C ASP A 173 2.08 -8.09 0.84
N PRO A 174 3.08 -9.00 0.82
CA PRO A 174 4.47 -8.62 0.72
C PRO A 174 4.80 -7.97 -0.63
N VAL A 175 4.13 -8.38 -1.72
CA VAL A 175 4.38 -7.86 -3.07
C VAL A 175 3.97 -6.39 -3.16
N CYS A 176 2.82 -6.05 -2.57
CA CYS A 176 2.39 -4.65 -2.48
C CYS A 176 3.32 -3.81 -1.57
N TRP A 177 3.81 -4.39 -0.47
CA TRP A 177 4.73 -3.71 0.45
C TRP A 177 6.10 -3.43 -0.19
N GLU A 178 6.66 -4.39 -0.93
CA GLU A 178 7.89 -4.23 -1.69
C GLU A 178 7.74 -3.20 -2.83
N ALA A 179 6.68 -3.30 -3.64
CA ALA A 179 6.41 -2.37 -4.73
C ALA A 179 6.24 -0.92 -4.23
N ARG A 180 5.56 -0.75 -3.09
CA ARG A 180 5.43 0.51 -2.38
C ARG A 180 6.78 1.07 -1.93
N ASN A 181 7.60 0.26 -1.28
CA ASN A 181 8.90 0.73 -0.76
C ASN A 181 9.88 1.05 -1.90
N LEU A 182 9.81 0.33 -3.02
CA LEU A 182 10.51 0.68 -4.25
C LEU A 182 10.05 2.03 -4.81
N ALA A 183 8.75 2.31 -4.82
CA ALA A 183 8.21 3.62 -5.22
C ALA A 183 8.63 4.74 -4.24
N VAL A 184 8.67 4.49 -2.93
CA VAL A 184 9.22 5.42 -1.92
C VAL A 184 10.68 5.75 -2.23
N GLY A 185 11.53 4.73 -2.43
CA GLY A 185 12.95 4.93 -2.76
C GLY A 185 13.16 5.68 -4.08
N LYS A 186 12.36 5.37 -5.11
CA LYS A 186 12.40 6.07 -6.41
C LYS A 186 11.84 7.50 -6.37
N SER A 187 11.05 7.87 -5.34
CA SER A 187 10.39 9.19 -5.25
C SER A 187 11.34 10.38 -5.02
N GLY A 188 12.62 10.12 -4.68
CA GLY A 188 13.59 11.17 -4.36
C GLY A 188 13.38 11.86 -3.00
N ARG A 189 12.28 11.54 -2.29
CA ARG A 189 12.09 11.91 -0.88
C ARG A 189 13.15 11.16 -0.04
N PRO A 190 13.90 11.83 0.86
CA PRO A 190 14.83 11.13 1.72
C PRO A 190 14.06 10.24 2.70
N TYR A 191 14.22 8.92 2.57
CA TYR A 191 13.64 7.97 3.52
C TYR A 191 14.48 7.98 4.80
N HIS A 192 13.94 8.61 5.83
CA HIS A 192 14.49 8.54 7.18
C HIS A 192 13.69 7.53 8.00
N GLN A 193 14.39 6.67 8.74
CA GLN A 193 13.74 5.84 9.77
C GLN A 193 13.23 6.77 10.89
N PRO A 194 11.94 6.67 11.27
CA PRO A 194 11.39 7.36 12.44
C PRO A 194 12.15 6.97 13.70
N THR A 195 12.46 7.96 14.54
CA THR A 195 13.09 7.78 15.86
C THR A 195 12.14 7.19 16.90
N THR A 196 10.86 7.03 16.55
CA THR A 196 9.79 6.48 17.40
C THR A 196 8.93 5.51 16.59
N SER A 197 8.75 4.28 17.07
CA SER A 197 7.94 3.26 16.41
C SER A 197 6.43 3.53 16.58
N PRO A 198 5.65 3.63 15.49
CA PRO A 198 4.19 3.79 15.57
C PRO A 198 3.48 2.44 15.73
N ILE A 199 2.64 2.31 16.76
CA ILE A 199 1.75 1.16 16.98
C ILE A 199 0.37 1.45 16.36
N PHE A 200 -0.10 0.59 15.48
CA PHE A 200 -1.49 0.63 15.02
C PHE A 200 -2.41 0.05 16.10
N THR A 201 -3.06 0.92 16.87
CA THR A 201 -4.14 0.53 17.80
C THR A 201 -5.40 0.14 17.04
N MET A 202 -5.40 -1.08 16.51
CA MET A 202 -6.61 -1.79 16.09
C MET A 202 -7.51 -1.98 17.31
N GLY A 203 -8.75 -1.52 17.25
CA GLY A 203 -9.82 -1.86 18.19
C GLY A 203 -11.04 -2.29 17.38
N TYR A 204 -11.69 -3.43 17.65
CA TYR A 204 -11.54 -4.43 18.71
C TYR A 204 -11.53 -5.83 18.06
N GLY A 205 -10.98 -6.92 18.61
CA GLY A 205 -10.25 -7.10 19.88
C GLY A 205 -10.72 -8.35 20.62
N ASP A 206 -9.81 -9.13 21.22
CA ASP A 206 -10.05 -9.88 22.46
C ASP A 206 -8.70 -10.27 23.12
N GLN A 207 -8.74 -10.87 24.30
CA GLN A 207 -7.61 -11.11 25.20
C GLN A 207 -6.79 -12.36 24.87
N THR A 208 -5.47 -12.27 25.04
CA THR A 208 -4.74 -13.13 26.00
C THR A 208 -3.31 -12.64 26.21
N PHE A 209 -2.87 -12.58 27.48
CA PHE A 209 -1.45 -12.51 27.84
C PHE A 209 -0.91 -13.93 28.01
N VAL A 210 0.34 -14.17 27.57
CA VAL A 210 1.29 -15.04 28.28
C VAL A 210 2.68 -14.42 28.15
N GLU A 211 3.34 -14.16 29.28
CA GLU A 211 4.77 -13.78 29.34
C GLU A 211 5.66 -15.03 29.35
N GLY A 212 6.93 -14.89 28.97
CA GLY A 212 7.90 -15.99 28.99
C GLY A 212 9.34 -15.55 28.79
N ASP A 213 10.04 -15.25 29.89
CA ASP A 213 11.50 -15.14 29.93
C ASP A 213 12.19 -16.45 29.53
N THR A 214 13.42 -16.38 28.98
CA THR A 214 14.65 -16.80 29.70
C THR A 214 15.96 -16.76 28.86
N ASP A 215 17.04 -16.41 29.56
CA ASP A 215 18.40 -16.97 29.51
C ASP A 215 19.32 -16.95 28.25
N SER A 216 20.17 -15.90 28.24
CA SER A 216 21.59 -15.99 28.68
C SER A 216 22.76 -16.19 27.69
N ASN A 217 23.91 -15.61 28.09
CA ASN A 217 25.32 -15.88 27.70
C ASN A 217 25.72 -15.58 26.23
N VAL A 218 26.73 -14.74 25.95
CA VAL A 218 28.19 -15.06 25.77
C VAL A 218 28.86 -13.75 25.26
N VAL A 219 30.07 -13.25 25.58
CA VAL A 219 31.21 -13.60 26.48
C VAL A 219 32.14 -12.35 26.71
N PHE A 220 33.15 -12.46 27.59
CA PHE A 220 34.37 -11.62 27.85
C PHE A 220 34.84 -10.64 26.72
N ALA A 221 35.47 -9.47 27.00
CA ALA A 221 36.67 -9.32 27.85
C ALA A 221 37.01 -7.89 28.39
N SER A 222 37.89 -7.88 29.41
CA SER A 222 38.60 -6.78 30.10
C SER A 222 39.89 -6.30 29.39
N ALA A 223 40.58 -5.18 29.69
CA ALA A 223 40.36 -3.93 30.44
C ALA A 223 41.61 -3.00 30.25
N HIS A 224 41.74 -1.93 31.05
CA HIS A 224 42.80 -0.86 31.06
C HIS A 224 42.63 0.22 29.97
N GLY A 225 42.96 1.49 30.20
CA GLY A 225 43.33 2.18 31.45
C GLY A 225 44.12 3.48 31.21
N GLY A 226 43.93 4.51 32.05
CA GLY A 226 44.72 5.77 32.00
C GLY A 226 43.93 7.03 32.35
N ASN A 227 44.44 7.82 33.32
CA ASN A 227 43.85 9.10 33.71
C ASN A 227 44.28 10.24 32.79
N GLY A 228 43.43 11.26 32.65
CA GLY A 228 43.73 12.45 31.86
C GLY A 228 42.68 13.55 32.07
N GLU A 229 42.71 14.19 33.24
CA GLU A 229 41.82 15.32 33.51
C GLU A 229 42.23 16.55 32.70
N THR A 230 41.39 16.89 31.73
CA THR A 230 41.17 18.28 31.31
C THR A 230 39.77 18.68 31.80
N PRO A 231 39.53 19.94 32.19
CA PRO A 231 38.20 20.41 32.56
C PRO A 231 37.33 20.48 31.30
N ARG A 232 36.76 19.33 30.91
CA ARG A 232 35.86 19.24 29.76
C ARG A 232 34.70 20.20 29.97
N THR A 233 34.57 21.16 29.06
CA THR A 233 33.31 21.87 28.83
C THR A 233 32.23 20.80 28.70
N LEU A 234 31.27 20.77 29.63
CA LEU A 234 30.19 19.78 29.59
C LEU A 234 29.31 20.11 28.39
N SER A 235 29.63 19.50 27.24
CA SER A 235 28.81 19.50 26.05
C SER A 235 27.38 19.18 26.46
N ARG A 236 26.42 19.97 25.98
CA ARG A 236 25.01 19.77 26.31
C ARG A 236 24.30 19.22 25.09
N HIS A 237 23.79 18.01 25.21
CA HIS A 237 22.98 17.42 24.17
C HIS A 237 21.53 17.89 24.31
N PRO A 238 20.89 18.31 23.20
CA PRO A 238 19.47 18.58 23.17
C PRO A 238 18.69 17.27 23.18
N LEU A 239 17.74 17.20 24.12
CA LEU A 239 16.87 16.05 24.37
C LEU A 239 15.42 16.52 24.31
N LEU A 240 14.59 15.87 23.51
CA LEU A 240 13.16 16.13 23.44
C LEU A 240 12.42 15.04 24.23
N VAL A 241 11.86 15.41 25.38
CA VAL A 241 11.07 14.52 26.22
C VAL A 241 9.61 14.64 25.81
N ILE A 242 9.10 13.66 25.06
CA ILE A 242 7.73 13.63 24.54
C ILE A 242 6.84 12.85 25.52
N GLU A 243 5.63 13.35 25.74
CA GLU A 243 4.57 12.69 26.50
C GLU A 243 3.28 12.71 25.66
N ASP A 244 2.77 11.52 25.31
CA ASP A 244 1.53 11.36 24.53
C ASP A 244 0.61 10.25 25.10
N ASP A 245 -0.43 9.86 24.35
CA ASP A 245 -1.40 8.84 24.77
C ASP A 245 -0.78 7.46 25.10
N TRP A 246 0.49 7.19 24.78
CA TRP A 246 1.24 5.99 25.24
C TRP A 246 2.40 6.30 26.21
N GLY A 247 2.39 7.47 26.85
CA GLY A 247 3.34 7.84 27.89
C GLY A 247 4.62 8.53 27.40
N ARG A 248 5.66 8.49 28.24
CA ARG A 248 6.88 9.31 28.10
C ARG A 248 7.97 8.60 27.31
N ARG A 249 8.60 9.31 26.37
CA ARG A 249 9.77 8.89 25.58
C ARG A 249 10.78 10.03 25.50
N GLU A 250 12.07 9.71 25.40
CA GLU A 250 13.14 10.71 25.35
C GLU A 250 13.96 10.54 24.09
N ILE A 251 14.05 11.59 23.26
CA ILE A 251 14.64 11.56 21.92
C ILE A 251 15.87 12.47 21.91
N LEU A 252 17.04 11.91 21.66
CA LEU A 252 18.29 12.66 21.50
C LEU A 252 18.29 13.32 20.10
N LEU A 253 18.48 14.64 20.06
CA LEU A 253 18.45 15.41 18.82
C LEU A 253 19.87 15.55 18.23
N GLU A 254 20.23 14.57 17.41
CA GLU A 254 21.55 14.42 16.77
C GLU A 254 21.58 14.89 15.31
N ARG A 255 20.42 14.96 14.62
CA ARG A 255 20.30 15.35 13.20
C ARG A 255 20.02 16.84 13.06
N ASP A 256 20.56 17.49 12.02
CA ASP A 256 20.33 18.92 11.80
C ASP A 256 18.86 19.30 11.48
N ARG A 257 18.01 18.33 11.12
CA ARG A 257 16.57 18.51 10.89
C ARG A 257 15.75 17.30 11.35
N TYR A 258 14.54 17.54 11.84
CA TYR A 258 13.52 16.52 12.11
C TYR A 258 12.13 17.02 11.70
N SER A 259 11.34 16.17 11.05
CA SER A 259 9.90 16.37 10.90
C SER A 259 9.13 15.75 12.08
N VAL A 260 8.14 16.49 12.59
CA VAL A 260 7.34 16.11 13.76
C VAL A 260 5.86 16.05 13.37
N GLY A 261 5.19 14.92 13.63
CA GLY A 261 3.80 14.75 13.20
C GLY A 261 3.20 13.38 13.52
N ARG A 262 1.99 13.14 13.01
CA ARG A 262 1.28 11.85 13.12
C ARG A 262 1.50 10.93 11.92
N ASP A 263 2.12 11.42 10.85
CA ASP A 263 2.44 10.57 9.70
C ASP A 263 3.56 9.58 10.07
N LEU A 264 3.48 8.35 9.56
CA LEU A 264 4.53 7.34 9.72
C LEU A 264 5.85 7.77 9.04
N LYS A 265 5.77 8.77 8.15
CA LYS A 265 6.90 9.40 7.44
C LYS A 265 7.57 10.53 8.24
N SER A 266 7.07 10.88 9.44
CA SER A 266 7.71 11.87 10.31
C SER A 266 8.89 11.25 11.07
N ASP A 267 10.01 11.97 11.16
CA ASP A 267 11.19 11.56 11.94
C ASP A 267 10.87 11.37 13.43
N ILE A 268 9.90 12.14 13.93
CA ILE A 268 9.34 12.06 15.28
C ILE A 268 7.82 11.86 15.14
N CYS A 269 7.35 10.68 15.50
CA CYS A 269 5.95 10.29 15.39
C CYS A 269 5.21 10.50 16.73
N LEU A 270 4.01 11.08 16.63
CA LEU A 270 3.17 11.50 17.75
C LEU A 270 1.85 10.72 17.77
N HIS A 271 1.61 9.97 18.84
CA HIS A 271 0.61 8.91 18.88
C HIS A 271 -0.77 9.36 19.36
N SER A 272 -1.27 10.50 18.86
CA SER A 272 -2.64 10.92 19.13
C SER A 272 -3.33 11.47 17.90
N ARG A 273 -4.54 10.97 17.61
CA ARG A 273 -5.37 11.36 16.44
C ARG A 273 -5.61 12.86 16.29
N PHE A 274 -5.47 13.61 17.38
CA PHE A 274 -5.63 15.06 17.44
C PHE A 274 -4.41 15.84 16.90
N VAL A 275 -3.31 15.18 16.54
CA VAL A 275 -2.12 15.80 15.94
C VAL A 275 -2.24 15.82 14.41
N SER A 276 -1.87 16.94 13.79
CA SER A 276 -1.66 17.13 12.35
C SER A 276 -0.75 16.03 11.74
N ARG A 277 -0.96 15.64 10.47
CA ARG A 277 -0.10 14.63 9.81
C ARG A 277 1.37 15.05 9.81
N GLN A 278 1.62 16.27 9.34
CA GLN A 278 2.85 17.01 9.54
C GLN A 278 2.47 18.21 10.44
N HIS A 279 3.14 18.36 11.58
CA HIS A 279 2.76 19.34 12.60
C HIS A 279 3.82 20.41 12.78
N ALA A 280 5.08 20.02 12.88
CA ALA A 280 6.18 20.95 13.00
C ALA A 280 7.44 20.41 12.34
N VAL A 281 8.38 21.31 12.09
CA VAL A 281 9.77 20.99 11.74
C VAL A 281 10.69 21.53 12.83
N LEU A 282 11.67 20.73 13.25
CA LEU A 282 12.82 21.16 14.04
C LEU A 282 14.02 21.34 13.09
N GLU A 283 14.69 22.47 13.15
CA GLU A 283 15.91 22.77 12.38
C GLU A 283 17.01 23.27 13.32
N ARG A 284 18.23 22.77 13.18
CA ARG A 284 19.40 23.19 13.96
C ARG A 284 19.93 24.52 13.44
N LEU A 285 20.09 25.49 14.34
CA LEU A 285 20.48 26.87 14.00
C LEU A 285 21.97 27.00 13.64
N ASN A 286 22.84 26.20 14.25
CA ASN A 286 24.28 26.23 14.05
C ASN A 286 24.83 24.80 13.89
N PRO A 287 25.09 24.32 12.67
CA PRO A 287 25.67 22.99 12.44
C PRO A 287 27.15 22.90 12.88
N ASP A 288 27.91 23.99 12.75
CA ASP A 288 29.36 24.00 12.94
C ASP A 288 29.84 24.29 14.39
N ASN A 289 28.93 24.69 15.29
CA ASN A 289 29.26 25.08 16.66
C ASN A 289 28.97 23.96 17.69
N GLU A 290 29.78 23.90 18.76
CA GLU A 290 29.58 22.98 19.91
C GLU A 290 28.27 23.25 20.67
N THR A 291 27.72 24.46 20.58
CA THR A 291 26.43 24.85 21.16
C THR A 291 25.28 24.48 20.23
N VAL A 292 24.79 23.24 20.35
CA VAL A 292 23.64 22.76 19.57
C VAL A 292 22.35 23.45 20.04
N ALA A 293 21.72 24.22 19.15
CA ALA A 293 20.44 24.89 19.38
C ALA A 293 19.48 24.61 18.22
N TYR A 294 18.18 24.48 18.53
CA TYR A 294 17.14 24.17 17.56
C TYR A 294 16.07 25.25 17.51
N GLN A 295 15.58 25.54 16.31
CA GLN A 295 14.37 26.28 16.03
C GLN A 295 13.25 25.29 15.72
N ILE A 296 12.04 25.54 16.23
CA ILE A 296 10.84 24.81 15.83
C ILE A 296 9.92 25.72 15.01
N THR A 297 9.30 25.17 13.97
CA THR A 297 8.43 25.89 13.03
C THR A 297 7.12 25.12 12.81
N ASP A 298 6.00 25.82 12.76
CA ASP A 298 4.64 25.30 12.53
C ASP A 298 4.47 24.86 11.08
N GLY A 299 4.09 23.59 10.86
CA GLY A 299 3.82 23.04 9.54
C GLY A 299 4.78 21.94 9.10
N ASP A 300 5.02 21.89 7.79
CA ASP A 300 5.90 20.96 7.10
C ASP A 300 7.13 21.66 6.47
N PHE A 301 7.98 20.91 5.77
CA PHE A 301 9.14 21.46 5.06
C PHE A 301 8.79 22.39 3.88
N SER A 302 7.54 22.42 3.39
CA SER A 302 7.10 23.42 2.40
C SER A 302 6.65 24.76 3.02
N GLY A 303 6.59 24.84 4.36
CA GLY A 303 6.06 26.01 5.08
C GLY A 303 4.53 26.06 5.10
N THR A 304 3.85 24.95 4.80
CA THR A 304 2.39 24.84 4.91
C THR A 304 2.03 24.66 6.39
N PRO A 305 1.35 25.63 7.03
CA PRO A 305 1.12 25.61 8.48
C PRO A 305 0.20 24.46 8.88
N SER A 306 0.38 23.93 10.09
CA SER A 306 -0.37 22.77 10.54
C SER A 306 -1.83 23.13 10.90
N THR A 307 -2.74 22.16 10.80
CA THR A 307 -4.19 22.37 11.01
C THR A 307 -4.52 22.93 12.40
N ASN A 308 -3.77 22.52 13.42
CA ASN A 308 -3.94 22.99 14.79
C ASN A 308 -3.13 24.26 15.08
N GLY A 309 -1.97 24.38 14.42
CA GLY A 309 -0.92 25.36 14.66
C GLY A 309 -0.12 25.10 15.94
N LEU A 310 1.13 25.56 15.94
CA LEU A 310 2.09 25.29 17.00
C LEU A 310 1.85 26.15 18.26
N ILE A 311 1.97 25.54 19.44
CA ILE A 311 1.86 26.21 20.74
C ILE A 311 3.11 25.90 21.58
N ILE A 312 3.74 26.92 22.14
CA ILE A 312 4.91 26.82 23.03
C ILE A 312 4.66 27.67 24.27
N ASN A 313 4.89 27.12 25.46
CA ASN A 313 4.68 27.79 26.76
C ASN A 313 3.30 28.48 26.87
N GLY A 314 2.26 27.81 26.35
CA GLY A 314 0.87 28.31 26.32
C GLY A 314 0.57 29.41 25.29
N ARG A 315 1.53 29.78 24.43
CA ARG A 315 1.37 30.81 23.39
C ARG A 315 1.38 30.19 22.00
N LYS A 316 0.44 30.58 21.13
CA LYS A 316 0.45 30.17 19.72
C LYS A 316 1.49 30.96 18.94
N CYS A 317 2.34 30.26 18.20
CA CYS A 317 3.49 30.80 17.47
C CYS A 317 3.60 30.15 16.08
N ARG A 318 4.30 30.79 15.14
CA ARG A 318 4.66 30.17 13.85
C ARG A 318 6.07 29.58 13.82
N SER A 319 7.01 30.16 14.57
CA SER A 319 8.36 29.64 14.74
C SER A 319 9.00 30.25 15.99
N THR A 320 9.94 29.56 16.64
CA THR A 320 10.66 29.99 17.86
C THR A 320 11.95 29.20 18.06
N GLU A 321 13.01 29.84 18.58
CA GLU A 321 14.24 29.17 19.04
C GLU A 321 14.03 28.54 20.42
N LEU A 322 14.20 27.22 20.53
CA LEU A 322 13.88 26.47 21.75
C LEU A 322 14.89 26.71 22.88
N GLN A 323 14.36 27.10 24.03
CA GLN A 323 15.09 27.21 25.29
C GLN A 323 14.91 25.94 26.13
N SER A 324 15.86 25.64 27.01
CA SER A 324 15.72 24.47 27.91
C SER A 324 14.55 24.67 28.87
N GLU A 325 13.74 23.62 29.02
CA GLU A 325 12.43 23.58 29.69
C GLU A 325 11.26 24.25 28.91
N ASP A 326 11.43 24.60 27.63
CA ASP A 326 10.29 24.97 26.77
C ASP A 326 9.33 23.80 26.58
N VAL A 327 8.03 24.05 26.83
CA VAL A 327 6.94 23.08 26.68
C VAL A 327 6.19 23.35 25.37
N ILE A 328 6.34 22.43 24.43
CA ILE A 328 5.67 22.42 23.13
C ILE A 328 4.39 21.59 23.24
N VAL A 329 3.26 22.08 22.74
CA VAL A 329 1.96 21.37 22.76
C VAL A 329 1.48 21.13 21.34
N PHE A 330 1.34 19.84 20.99
CA PHE A 330 0.91 19.37 19.66
C PHE A 330 -0.57 18.92 19.64
N GLY A 331 -1.20 18.77 20.81
CA GLY A 331 -2.62 18.42 20.94
C GLY A 331 -3.06 18.29 22.40
N PRO A 332 -4.35 18.01 22.67
CA PRO A 332 -4.93 18.03 24.02
C PRO A 332 -4.33 17.04 25.03
N LYS A 333 -3.50 16.10 24.55
CA LYS A 333 -2.76 15.11 25.34
C LYS A 333 -1.35 14.84 24.77
N VAL A 334 -0.81 15.75 23.96
CA VAL A 334 0.50 15.54 23.33
C VAL A 334 1.35 16.77 23.56
N GLN A 335 2.37 16.61 24.38
CA GLN A 335 3.34 17.65 24.70
C GLN A 335 4.76 17.12 24.58
N ALA A 336 5.72 18.04 24.44
CA ALA A 336 7.14 17.73 24.57
C ALA A 336 7.87 18.83 25.33
N VAL A 337 8.85 18.45 26.13
CA VAL A 337 9.75 19.38 26.82
C VAL A 337 11.14 19.29 26.19
N PHE A 338 11.63 20.41 25.66
CA PHE A 338 13.01 20.50 25.15
C PHE A 338 13.99 20.72 26.30
N LYS A 339 15.08 19.95 26.37
CA LYS A 339 16.03 19.96 27.49
C LYS A 339 17.47 19.93 27.01
N MET A 340 18.35 20.70 27.65
CA MET A 340 19.80 20.68 27.39
C MET A 340 20.52 19.89 28.48
N VAL A 341 20.69 18.57 28.28
CA VAL A 341 21.27 17.65 29.27
C VAL A 341 22.80 17.54 29.13
N PRO A 342 23.58 17.42 30.23
CA PRO A 342 25.04 17.25 30.15
C PRO A 342 25.45 15.92 29.50
N ALA A 343 26.52 15.96 28.69
CA ALA A 343 27.15 14.81 28.06
C ALA A 343 27.88 13.90 29.07
N GLY A 344 27.13 13.17 29.89
CA GLY A 344 27.71 12.38 30.98
C GLY A 344 26.76 11.61 31.88
N LEU A 345 25.57 11.20 31.41
CA LEU A 345 24.67 10.31 32.15
C LEU A 345 24.10 9.19 31.26
N LYS A 346 24.97 8.27 30.84
CA LYS A 346 24.52 6.91 30.53
C LYS A 346 24.20 6.24 31.87
N ASN A 347 22.93 6.22 32.23
CA ASN A 347 22.47 5.37 33.34
C ASN A 347 22.65 3.90 32.95
N PHE A 348 22.96 3.08 33.96
CA PHE A 348 23.16 1.63 33.86
C PHE A 348 21.82 0.89 33.84
#